data_AF-A0A140SSF7-F1
#
_entry.id   AF-A0A140SSF7-F1
#
_cell.length_a   1.000
_cell.length_b   1.000
_cell.length_c   1.000
_cell.angle_alpha   90.00
_cell.angle_beta   90.00
_cell.angle_gamma   90.00
#
_symmetry.space_group_name_H-M   'P 1'
#
loop_
_entity.id
_entity.type
_entity.pdbx_description
1 polymer ?
#
loop_
_entity_poly.entity_id
_entity_poly.type
_entity_poly.pdbx_seq_one_letter_code
_entity_poly.pdbx_strand_id
1 'polypeptide(L)'
;MAAKVGFTDLSSIARKNYGYHDFVATAKINHNNQMSKVTSAMRPVFIDWIAFSAPLSTMKYVDTYPNLGALFHKFEYLPSLQNYAKANHYTDDQTANFSDVPQLAISEKQQSQYFVDLYSCYLSRLKTWIATVFGLSMGAPRGKGGNGYSDAFPLYSEDGGYDQLGLIYLGGNNETFFVQIPGKGCQYVFSSTTPLEVYSWLKHLDITQINRIDLATDDYDGVFTVDAAKKAFADDAFYGGKGPKLKCRVEFEHDGEGNLTIDMIRVGSRQSRVFWRVYDKALEQKVTGSWYRSEVELKKYQSMYCSTLLAFMWGYAPMRLKSIRVKEIDYQNR
;
A
#
# COMPACT_ATOMS: atom_id res chain seq x y z
N MET A 1 60.68 -0.48 30.28
CA MET A 1 59.29 -0.85 30.66
C MET A 1 58.38 -0.27 29.58
N ALA A 2 58.03 -0.99 28.50
CA ALA A 2 57.00 -2.03 28.43
C ALA A 2 55.69 -1.56 29.11
N ALA A 3 54.55 -1.39 28.42
CA ALA A 3 53.92 -2.41 27.58
C ALA A 3 53.13 -1.86 26.37
N LYS A 4 53.18 -2.62 25.27
CA LYS A 4 52.23 -2.66 24.14
C LYS A 4 51.00 -3.47 24.54
N VAL A 5 49.81 -3.01 24.16
CA VAL A 5 48.59 -3.81 23.93
C VAL A 5 47.84 -3.04 22.82
N GLY A 6 47.52 -3.53 21.63
CA GLY A 6 47.15 -4.87 21.19
C GLY A 6 45.79 -4.71 20.48
N PHE A 7 45.80 -4.39 19.19
CA PHE A 7 44.60 -4.34 18.35
C PHE A 7 44.05 -5.76 18.19
N THR A 8 42.80 -6.00 18.55
CA THR A 8 42.06 -7.22 18.20
C THR A 8 40.83 -6.88 17.38
N ASP A 9 40.85 -7.42 16.18
CA ASP A 9 39.80 -7.56 15.18
C ASP A 9 38.53 -8.18 15.78
N LEU A 10 37.39 -7.47 15.68
CA LEU A 10 36.08 -7.89 16.19
C LEU A 10 35.19 -8.53 15.10
N SER A 11 35.77 -9.04 14.02
CA SER A 11 35.00 -9.69 12.93
C SER A 11 34.49 -11.11 13.23
N SER A 12 34.57 -11.64 14.47
CA SER A 12 34.23 -13.07 14.71
C SER A 12 33.49 -13.44 16.00
N ILE A 13 32.82 -12.52 16.71
CA ILE A 13 31.91 -12.93 17.80
C ILE A 13 30.47 -13.04 17.28
N ALA A 14 30.15 -14.26 16.84
CA ALA A 14 28.87 -14.96 16.98
C ALA A 14 27.59 -14.11 16.88
N ARG A 15 26.79 -14.25 15.81
CA ARG A 15 25.77 -15.32 15.72
C ARG A 15 25.21 -15.71 17.09
N LYS A 16 24.42 -14.83 17.70
CA LYS A 16 23.43 -15.22 18.70
C LYS A 16 22.13 -14.46 18.44
N ASN A 17 21.05 -15.24 18.46
CA ASN A 17 19.66 -14.82 18.29
C ASN A 17 19.35 -13.61 19.17
N TYR A 18 19.08 -12.46 18.55
CA TYR A 18 18.42 -11.36 19.24
C TYR A 18 16.92 -11.47 18.99
N GLY A 19 16.26 -12.08 19.98
CA GLY A 19 14.82 -12.06 20.15
C GLY A 19 14.32 -10.65 20.47
N TYR A 20 13.06 -10.43 20.12
CA TYR A 20 12.33 -9.16 20.01
C TYR A 20 12.03 -8.44 21.34
N HIS A 21 12.78 -8.64 22.44
CA HIS A 21 12.34 -8.19 23.77
C HIS A 21 13.23 -7.21 24.57
N ASP A 22 14.45 -6.86 24.17
CA ASP A 22 15.39 -6.17 25.08
C ASP A 22 15.84 -4.74 24.70
N PHE A 23 15.05 -3.98 23.92
CA PHE A 23 15.40 -2.58 23.58
C PHE A 23 14.66 -1.50 24.37
N VAL A 24 14.12 -1.82 25.56
CA VAL A 24 13.47 -0.85 26.46
C VAL A 24 14.28 -0.66 27.73
N ALA A 25 15.43 0.02 27.63
CA ALA A 25 16.00 0.77 28.75
C ALA A 25 17.19 1.60 28.27
N THR A 26 17.08 2.92 28.47
CA THR A 26 18.15 3.85 28.93
C THR A 26 18.11 5.16 28.14
N ALA A 27 17.23 6.06 28.57
CA ALA A 27 17.40 7.50 28.36
C ALA A 27 16.93 8.23 29.63
N LYS A 28 17.75 8.18 30.69
CA LYS A 28 17.66 9.08 31.84
C LYS A 28 18.53 10.30 31.55
N ILE A 29 17.95 11.44 31.15
CA ILE A 29 18.61 12.75 31.27
C ILE A 29 17.56 13.83 31.64
N ASN A 30 17.68 14.28 32.89
CA ASN A 30 17.39 15.58 33.50
C ASN A 30 16.01 16.24 33.31
N HIS A 31 15.14 16.02 34.30
CA HIS A 31 14.00 16.87 34.63
C HIS A 31 14.44 18.06 35.47
N ASN A 32 14.05 19.27 35.06
CA ASN A 32 13.50 20.27 35.97
C ASN A 32 12.62 21.29 35.24
N ASN A 33 11.43 21.47 35.82
CA ASN A 33 10.41 22.51 35.64
C ASN A 33 9.50 22.51 34.40
N GLN A 34 8.21 22.35 34.72
CA GLN A 34 7.00 22.63 33.91
C GLN A 34 6.68 21.66 32.76
N MET A 35 6.34 20.41 33.09
CA MET A 35 5.41 19.62 32.28
C MET A 35 4.45 18.87 33.20
N SER A 36 3.39 19.56 33.62
CA SER A 36 2.22 18.91 34.19
C SER A 36 1.55 18.04 33.11
N LYS A 37 1.51 16.73 33.36
CA LYS A 37 0.56 15.74 32.79
C LYS A 37 0.25 15.92 31.29
N VAL A 38 1.19 15.54 30.43
CA VAL A 38 0.84 14.96 29.12
C VAL A 38 1.31 13.52 29.16
N THR A 39 0.48 12.64 29.75
CA THR A 39 0.55 11.22 29.40
C THR A 39 0.16 11.15 27.92
N SER A 40 1.15 11.14 27.03
CA SER A 40 0.95 11.01 25.60
C SER A 40 0.24 9.69 25.33
N ALA A 41 -1.09 9.70 25.26
CA ALA A 41 -1.86 8.61 24.71
C ALA A 41 -1.28 8.31 23.32
N MET A 42 -0.88 7.05 23.10
CA MET A 42 -0.35 6.61 21.82
C MET A 42 -1.41 6.88 20.76
N ARG A 43 -1.11 7.76 19.79
CA ARG A 43 -2.02 8.05 18.68
C ARG A 43 -1.73 7.05 17.57
N PRO A 44 -2.68 6.16 17.23
CA PRO A 44 -2.45 5.15 16.21
C PRO A 44 -2.36 5.82 14.84
N VAL A 45 -1.40 5.38 14.03
CA VAL A 45 -1.33 5.74 12.61
C VAL A 45 -2.04 4.65 11.81
N PHE A 46 -2.94 5.06 10.93
CA PHE A 46 -3.72 4.18 10.07
C PHE A 46 -3.56 4.54 8.59
N ILE A 47 -3.96 3.63 7.72
CA ILE A 47 -3.94 3.84 6.26
C ILE A 47 -5.27 4.47 5.84
N ASP A 48 -5.21 5.66 5.24
CA ASP A 48 -6.37 6.42 4.75
C ASP A 48 -6.46 6.43 3.21
N TRP A 49 -5.47 5.86 2.53
CA TRP A 49 -5.50 5.62 1.10
C TRP A 49 -4.48 4.55 0.72
N ILE A 50 -4.82 3.65 -0.20
CA ILE A 50 -3.85 2.78 -0.86
C ILE A 50 -4.16 2.65 -2.34
N ALA A 51 -3.12 2.73 -3.17
CA ALA A 51 -3.21 2.46 -4.60
C ALA A 51 -1.94 1.76 -5.10
N PHE A 52 -2.13 0.70 -5.87
CA PHE A 52 -1.05 -0.12 -6.43
C PHE A 52 -1.45 -0.65 -7.80
N SER A 53 -0.46 -1.05 -8.60
CA SER A 53 -0.66 -1.64 -9.93
C SER A 53 0.30 -2.78 -10.17
N ALA A 54 -0.15 -3.76 -10.97
CA ALA A 54 0.69 -4.88 -11.38
C ALA A 54 0.23 -5.43 -12.74
N PRO A 55 1.09 -6.18 -13.46
CA PRO A 55 0.66 -6.97 -14.60
C PRO A 55 -0.46 -7.92 -14.20
N LEU A 56 -1.51 -8.03 -15.01
CA LEU A 56 -2.61 -8.96 -14.76
C LEU A 56 -2.12 -10.41 -14.73
N SER A 57 -1.04 -10.71 -15.46
CA SER A 57 -0.37 -12.02 -15.44
C SER A 57 0.18 -12.43 -14.08
N THR A 58 0.34 -11.52 -13.09
CA THR A 58 0.72 -11.91 -11.72
C THR A 58 -0.37 -12.75 -11.04
N MET A 59 -1.62 -12.66 -11.52
CA MET A 59 -2.73 -13.49 -11.04
C MET A 59 -2.50 -15.00 -11.28
N LYS A 60 -1.49 -15.39 -12.05
CA LYS A 60 -1.08 -16.80 -12.14
C LYS A 60 -0.60 -17.38 -10.80
N TYR A 61 -0.13 -16.52 -9.88
CA TYR A 61 0.52 -16.92 -8.62
C TYR A 61 -0.38 -16.83 -7.38
N VAL A 62 -1.64 -16.40 -7.50
CA VAL A 62 -2.49 -16.17 -6.30
C VAL A 62 -2.81 -17.46 -5.51
N ASP A 63 -2.80 -18.62 -6.18
CA ASP A 63 -3.03 -19.94 -5.58
C ASP A 63 -1.78 -20.53 -4.91
N THR A 64 -0.60 -19.96 -5.16
CA THR A 64 0.67 -20.42 -4.58
C THR A 64 1.01 -19.68 -3.28
N TYR A 65 0.12 -18.84 -2.78
CA TYR A 65 0.33 -18.09 -1.53
C TYR A 65 0.47 -19.07 -0.34
N PRO A 66 1.55 -19.01 0.45
CA PRO A 66 1.83 -20.03 1.48
C PRO A 66 0.76 -20.20 2.55
N ASN A 67 0.02 -19.13 2.88
CA ASN A 67 -0.97 -19.13 3.96
C ASN A 67 -2.42 -19.18 3.44
N LEU A 68 -2.63 -19.68 2.22
CA LEU A 68 -3.95 -19.69 1.59
C LEU A 68 -4.95 -20.64 2.25
N GLY A 69 -4.46 -21.69 2.93
CA GLY A 69 -5.32 -22.70 3.56
C GLY A 69 -6.28 -23.32 2.54
N ALA A 70 -7.56 -23.46 2.88
CA ALA A 70 -8.60 -23.99 1.98
C ALA A 70 -9.05 -23.01 0.88
N LEU A 71 -8.59 -21.76 0.89
CA LEU A 71 -9.03 -20.72 -0.07
C LEU A 71 -8.49 -20.96 -1.49
N PHE A 72 -7.49 -21.83 -1.67
CA PHE A 72 -6.91 -22.13 -2.98
C PHE A 72 -7.96 -22.66 -3.97
N HIS A 73 -8.95 -23.43 -3.48
CA HIS A 73 -10.04 -23.97 -4.28
C HIS A 73 -10.98 -22.89 -4.85
N LYS A 74 -10.94 -21.65 -4.34
CA LYS A 74 -11.75 -20.54 -4.87
C LYS A 74 -11.19 -19.96 -6.17
N PHE A 75 -9.91 -20.22 -6.46
CA PHE A 75 -9.27 -19.69 -7.67
C PHE A 75 -9.50 -20.64 -8.85
N GLU A 76 -9.90 -20.06 -9.97
CA GLU A 76 -10.03 -20.79 -11.23
C GLU A 76 -8.68 -21.37 -11.67
N TYR A 77 -8.70 -22.61 -12.16
CA TYR A 77 -7.50 -23.29 -12.67
C TYR A 77 -7.00 -22.61 -13.94
N LEU A 78 -5.68 -22.49 -14.05
CA LEU A 78 -5.04 -21.90 -15.24
C LEU A 78 -5.29 -22.79 -16.48
N PRO A 79 -5.75 -22.20 -17.61
CA PRO A 79 -5.79 -22.90 -18.88
C PRO A 79 -4.40 -23.43 -19.26
N SER A 80 -4.35 -24.67 -19.75
CA SER A 80 -3.12 -25.28 -20.28
C SER A 80 -3.14 -25.26 -21.80
N LEU A 81 -2.11 -24.67 -22.41
CA LEU A 81 -1.96 -24.64 -23.88
C LEU A 81 -1.99 -26.06 -24.48
N GLN A 82 -1.53 -27.07 -23.75
CA GLN A 82 -1.56 -28.48 -24.19
C GLN A 82 -2.99 -29.00 -24.42
N ASN A 83 -3.97 -28.52 -23.65
CA ASN A 83 -5.36 -28.98 -23.80
C ASN A 83 -5.97 -28.49 -25.13
N TYR A 84 -5.56 -27.30 -25.59
CA TYR A 84 -5.99 -26.76 -26.88
C TYR A 84 -5.32 -27.49 -28.05
N ALA A 85 -4.09 -27.96 -27.87
CA ALA A 85 -3.39 -28.77 -28.86
C ALA A 85 -3.99 -30.19 -29.00
N LYS A 86 -4.39 -30.80 -27.87
CA LYS A 86 -4.95 -32.17 -27.83
C LYS A 86 -6.38 -32.28 -28.36
N ALA A 87 -7.11 -31.18 -28.47
CA ALA A 87 -8.48 -31.17 -28.99
C ALA A 87 -8.60 -31.71 -30.43
N ASN A 88 -7.50 -31.78 -31.19
CA ASN A 88 -7.47 -32.35 -32.55
C ASN A 88 -7.13 -33.85 -32.61
N HIS A 89 -6.73 -34.51 -31.51
CA HIS A 89 -6.34 -35.93 -31.53
C HIS A 89 -7.50 -36.91 -31.28
N TYR A 90 -8.73 -36.40 -31.13
CA TYR A 90 -9.95 -37.22 -31.14
C TYR A 90 -10.55 -37.31 -32.56
N THR A 91 -9.69 -37.48 -33.57
CA THR A 91 -10.13 -38.08 -34.84
C THR A 91 -9.95 -39.58 -34.70
N ASP A 92 -11.08 -40.29 -34.76
CA ASP A 92 -11.20 -41.74 -34.85
C ASP A 92 -10.32 -42.27 -36.00
N ASP A 93 -9.08 -42.65 -35.70
CA ASP A 93 -8.29 -43.42 -36.65
C ASP A 93 -7.38 -44.40 -35.92
N GLN A 94 -7.79 -45.66 -35.93
CA GLN A 94 -7.03 -46.79 -35.45
C GLN A 94 -5.90 -47.14 -36.43
N THR A 95 -4.96 -46.24 -36.72
CA THR A 95 -3.67 -46.62 -37.32
C THR A 95 -2.64 -45.51 -37.18
N ALA A 96 -1.70 -45.61 -36.24
CA ALA A 96 -0.42 -44.90 -36.39
C ALA A 96 0.70 -45.57 -35.58
N ASN A 97 1.75 -45.93 -36.30
CA ASN A 97 3.01 -46.45 -35.79
C ASN A 97 3.74 -45.45 -34.90
N PHE A 98 4.47 -46.01 -33.94
CA PHE A 98 5.17 -45.35 -32.85
C PHE A 98 6.54 -44.82 -33.32
N SER A 99 6.59 -43.73 -34.09
CA SER A 99 7.84 -43.04 -34.45
C SER A 99 7.53 -41.66 -34.99
N ASP A 100 7.31 -40.69 -34.10
CA ASP A 100 7.56 -39.26 -34.28
C ASP A 100 6.85 -38.55 -33.13
N VAL A 101 7.61 -37.86 -32.27
CA VAL A 101 7.00 -36.99 -31.26
C VAL A 101 6.39 -35.82 -32.02
N PRO A 102 5.04 -35.67 -32.11
CA PRO A 102 4.46 -34.60 -32.89
C PRO A 102 4.80 -33.29 -32.20
N GLN A 103 5.57 -32.44 -32.87
CA GLN A 103 5.74 -31.05 -32.47
C GLN A 103 4.33 -30.46 -32.37
N LEU A 104 3.97 -29.90 -31.19
CA LEU A 104 2.65 -29.35 -30.91
C LEU A 104 2.31 -28.25 -31.94
N ALA A 105 1.70 -28.63 -33.07
CA ALA A 105 1.26 -27.72 -34.09
C ALA A 105 -0.11 -27.16 -33.68
N ILE A 106 -0.10 -26.02 -33.00
CA ILE A 106 -1.31 -25.30 -32.57
C ILE A 106 -1.69 -24.32 -33.67
N SER A 107 -2.95 -24.34 -34.11
CA SER A 107 -3.46 -23.35 -35.06
C SER A 107 -3.56 -21.95 -34.45
N GLU A 108 -3.47 -20.90 -35.26
CA GLU A 108 -3.63 -19.50 -34.80
C GLU A 108 -4.95 -19.28 -34.04
N LYS A 109 -6.02 -19.98 -34.45
CA LYS A 109 -7.33 -19.94 -33.78
C LYS A 109 -7.26 -20.55 -32.38
N GLN A 110 -6.63 -21.71 -32.22
CA GLN A 110 -6.46 -22.35 -30.91
C GLN A 110 -5.58 -21.51 -29.99
N GLN A 111 -4.52 -20.92 -30.53
CA GLN A 111 -3.64 -20.03 -29.77
C GLN A 111 -4.39 -18.77 -29.32
N SER A 112 -5.19 -18.17 -30.20
CA SER A 112 -6.03 -17.01 -29.85
C SER A 112 -7.07 -17.35 -28.78
N GLN A 113 -7.74 -18.50 -28.90
CA GLN A 113 -8.69 -18.97 -27.90
C GLN A 113 -8.02 -19.19 -26.53
N TYR A 114 -6.84 -19.81 -26.51
CA TYR A 114 -6.05 -19.98 -25.30
C TYR A 114 -5.77 -18.65 -24.60
N PHE A 115 -5.38 -17.61 -25.34
CA PHE A 115 -5.11 -16.29 -24.76
C PHE A 115 -6.37 -15.61 -24.22
N VAL A 116 -7.51 -15.74 -24.90
CA VAL A 116 -8.81 -15.24 -24.42
C VAL A 116 -9.21 -15.91 -23.10
N ASP A 117 -9.07 -17.23 -23.03
CA ASP A 117 -9.43 -18.02 -21.84
C ASP A 117 -8.45 -17.73 -20.69
N LEU A 118 -7.15 -17.58 -21.00
CA LEU A 118 -6.13 -17.21 -20.01
C LEU A 118 -6.39 -15.82 -19.41
N TYR A 119 -6.73 -14.84 -20.25
CA TYR A 119 -7.07 -13.50 -19.80
C TYR A 119 -8.33 -13.50 -18.91
N SER A 120 -9.35 -14.26 -19.32
CA SER A 120 -10.59 -14.43 -18.55
C SER A 120 -10.32 -15.08 -17.19
N CYS A 121 -9.47 -16.10 -17.15
CA CYS A 121 -9.01 -16.75 -15.93
C CYS A 121 -8.27 -15.74 -15.01
N TYR A 122 -7.35 -14.93 -15.55
CA TYR A 122 -6.68 -13.92 -14.71
C TYR A 122 -7.65 -12.88 -14.12
N LEU A 123 -8.65 -12.44 -14.89
CA LEU A 123 -9.68 -11.54 -14.36
C LEU A 123 -10.53 -12.21 -13.28
N SER A 124 -10.91 -13.47 -13.46
CA SER A 124 -11.62 -14.28 -12.48
C SER A 124 -10.81 -14.39 -11.18
N ARG A 125 -9.52 -14.73 -11.29
CA ARG A 125 -8.59 -14.82 -10.15
C ARG A 125 -8.35 -13.47 -9.47
N LEU A 126 -8.30 -12.37 -10.21
CA LEU A 126 -8.23 -11.01 -9.65
C LEU A 126 -9.47 -10.70 -8.80
N LYS A 127 -10.68 -10.99 -9.31
CA LYS A 127 -11.93 -10.80 -8.56
C LYS A 127 -11.91 -11.60 -7.25
N THR A 128 -11.55 -12.88 -7.33
CA THR A 128 -11.46 -13.75 -6.15
C THR A 128 -10.41 -13.26 -5.15
N TRP A 129 -9.25 -12.81 -5.62
CA TRP A 129 -8.20 -12.29 -4.75
C TRP A 129 -8.64 -11.02 -4.03
N ILE A 130 -9.28 -10.08 -4.74
CA ILE A 130 -9.78 -8.83 -4.16
C ILE A 130 -10.87 -9.11 -3.12
N ALA A 131 -11.81 -10.01 -3.41
CA ALA A 131 -12.83 -10.44 -2.45
C ALA A 131 -12.20 -11.09 -1.22
N THR A 132 -11.28 -12.04 -1.42
CA THR A 132 -10.73 -12.84 -0.33
C THR A 132 -9.79 -12.05 0.58
N VAL A 133 -8.99 -11.13 0.03
CA VAL A 133 -7.93 -10.43 0.80
C VAL A 133 -8.41 -9.08 1.32
N PHE A 134 -9.24 -8.37 0.55
CA PHE A 134 -9.71 -7.04 0.88
C PHE A 134 -11.17 -7.02 1.35
N GLY A 135 -11.90 -8.14 1.22
CA GLY A 135 -13.34 -8.21 1.54
C GLY A 135 -14.20 -7.40 0.56
N LEU A 136 -13.67 -7.11 -0.63
CA LEU A 136 -14.30 -6.21 -1.61
C LEU A 136 -14.80 -6.98 -2.83
N SER A 137 -16.04 -6.75 -3.24
CA SER A 137 -16.61 -7.31 -4.46
C SER A 137 -16.45 -6.35 -5.64
N MET A 138 -16.05 -6.87 -6.80
CA MET A 138 -15.89 -6.08 -8.02
C MET A 138 -17.21 -6.02 -8.80
N GLY A 139 -17.72 -4.80 -8.98
CA GLY A 139 -18.96 -4.53 -9.71
C GLY A 139 -18.80 -4.53 -11.24
N ALA A 140 -19.87 -4.13 -11.92
CA ALA A 140 -19.91 -3.99 -13.37
C ALA A 140 -19.02 -2.84 -13.87
N PRO A 141 -18.47 -2.93 -15.10
CA PRO A 141 -17.69 -1.84 -15.70
C PRO A 141 -18.48 -0.54 -15.76
N ARG A 142 -17.81 0.59 -15.56
CA ARG A 142 -18.42 1.93 -15.63
C ARG A 142 -18.49 2.49 -17.05
N GLY A 143 -17.79 1.86 -18.00
CA GLY A 143 -17.61 2.40 -19.36
C GLY A 143 -16.77 3.68 -19.40
N LYS A 144 -16.05 3.97 -18.31
CA LYS A 144 -15.19 5.15 -18.17
C LYS A 144 -13.94 4.81 -17.39
N GLY A 145 -12.81 4.80 -18.09
CA GLY A 145 -11.50 4.61 -17.51
C GLY A 145 -10.93 5.81 -16.74
N GLY A 146 -9.64 5.72 -16.48
CA GLY A 146 -8.86 6.69 -15.70
C GLY A 146 -7.45 6.15 -15.46
N ASN A 147 -6.51 6.99 -15.04
CA ASN A 147 -5.11 6.59 -14.79
C ASN A 147 -4.43 5.89 -16.00
N GLY A 148 -4.86 6.18 -17.24
CA GLY A 148 -4.34 5.54 -18.45
C GLY A 148 -4.99 4.21 -18.84
N TYR A 149 -6.03 3.78 -18.11
CA TYR A 149 -6.81 2.57 -18.40
C TYR A 149 -8.09 2.88 -19.17
N SER A 150 -8.59 1.90 -19.92
CA SER A 150 -9.80 2.04 -20.73
C SER A 150 -11.10 2.00 -19.92
N ASP A 151 -11.12 1.26 -18.81
CA ASP A 151 -12.32 1.12 -17.98
C ASP A 151 -12.01 1.07 -16.48
N ALA A 152 -13.05 1.28 -15.67
CA ALA A 152 -13.01 1.24 -14.22
C ALA A 152 -14.19 0.44 -13.65
N PHE A 153 -13.91 -0.34 -12.61
CA PHE A 153 -14.82 -1.26 -11.96
C PHE A 153 -14.96 -0.83 -10.50
N PRO A 154 -16.17 -0.45 -10.04
CA PRO A 154 -16.39 -0.07 -8.65
C PRO A 154 -16.20 -1.28 -7.74
N LEU A 155 -15.60 -1.03 -6.58
CA LEU A 155 -15.51 -2.01 -5.51
C LEU A 155 -16.57 -1.70 -4.46
N TYR A 156 -17.29 -2.73 -4.03
CA TYR A 156 -18.30 -2.67 -2.98
C TYR A 156 -17.91 -3.59 -1.83
N SER A 157 -18.59 -3.42 -0.70
CA SER A 157 -18.47 -4.38 0.40
C SER A 157 -18.98 -5.77 -0.05
N GLU A 158 -18.36 -6.83 0.42
CA GLU A 158 -18.84 -8.20 0.19
C GLU A 158 -20.14 -8.49 0.97
N ASP A 159 -20.37 -7.80 2.10
CA ASP A 159 -21.55 -7.99 2.96
C ASP A 159 -22.86 -7.36 2.41
N GLY A 160 -22.83 -6.80 1.20
CA GLY A 160 -24.02 -6.25 0.52
C GLY A 160 -24.21 -4.74 0.67
N GLY A 161 -23.22 -4.01 1.19
CA GLY A 161 -23.24 -2.54 1.18
C GLY A 161 -23.23 -1.94 -0.24
N TYR A 162 -24.04 -0.90 -0.46
CA TYR A 162 -24.11 -0.17 -1.76
C TYR A 162 -23.04 0.91 -1.94
N ASP A 163 -22.27 1.20 -0.89
CA ASP A 163 -21.24 2.22 -0.92
C ASP A 163 -20.04 1.80 -1.76
N GLN A 164 -19.63 2.65 -2.70
CA GLN A 164 -18.41 2.44 -3.46
C GLN A 164 -17.19 2.64 -2.53
N LEU A 165 -16.47 1.55 -2.26
CA LEU A 165 -15.31 1.50 -1.38
C LEU A 165 -13.97 1.60 -2.13
N GLY A 166 -13.99 1.50 -3.45
CA GLY A 166 -12.77 1.61 -4.26
C GLY A 166 -13.04 1.48 -5.76
N LEU A 167 -11.96 1.46 -6.53
CA LEU A 167 -11.98 1.24 -7.97
C LEU A 167 -10.83 0.32 -8.38
N ILE A 168 -11.11 -0.56 -9.33
CA ILE A 168 -10.10 -1.27 -10.12
C ILE A 168 -10.16 -0.75 -11.54
N TYR A 169 -9.03 -0.40 -12.11
CA TYR A 169 -8.91 0.03 -13.49
C TYR A 169 -8.26 -1.09 -14.31
N LEU A 170 -8.84 -1.36 -15.48
CA LEU A 170 -8.42 -2.44 -16.39
C LEU A 170 -8.45 -1.98 -17.85
N GLY A 171 -7.66 -2.66 -18.67
CA GLY A 171 -7.54 -2.46 -20.11
C GLY A 171 -6.62 -1.30 -20.48
N GLY A 172 -5.86 -1.47 -21.56
CA GLY A 172 -4.72 -0.62 -21.88
C GLY A 172 -3.51 -0.87 -20.96
N ASN A 173 -2.56 0.08 -20.96
CA ASN A 173 -1.40 0.12 -20.07
C ASN A 173 -0.65 -1.23 -19.88
N ASN A 174 -0.32 -1.89 -20.99
CA ASN A 174 0.43 -3.16 -21.04
C ASN A 174 -0.18 -4.29 -20.19
N GLU A 175 -1.50 -4.48 -20.28
CA GLU A 175 -2.23 -5.55 -19.59
C GLU A 175 -2.03 -5.55 -18.07
N THR A 176 -1.91 -4.35 -17.49
CA THR A 176 -1.86 -4.18 -16.04
C THR A 176 -3.25 -3.95 -15.47
N PHE A 177 -3.37 -4.07 -14.15
CA PHE A 177 -4.50 -3.55 -13.40
C PHE A 177 -4.00 -2.48 -12.43
N PHE A 178 -4.87 -1.55 -12.06
CA PHE A 178 -4.59 -0.54 -11.02
C PHE A 178 -5.72 -0.52 -10.00
N VAL A 179 -5.39 -0.79 -8.74
CA VAL A 179 -6.33 -0.76 -7.60
C VAL A 179 -6.18 0.57 -6.89
N GLN A 180 -7.30 1.17 -6.50
CA GLN A 180 -7.35 2.37 -5.66
C GLN A 180 -8.46 2.24 -4.62
N ILE A 181 -8.08 2.35 -3.35
CA ILE A 181 -8.98 2.24 -2.20
C ILE A 181 -8.84 3.54 -1.39
N PRO A 182 -9.84 4.45 -1.42
CA PRO A 182 -9.87 5.66 -0.59
C PRO A 182 -10.16 5.36 0.89
N GLY A 183 -10.14 6.39 1.75
CA GLY A 183 -10.22 6.25 3.22
C GLY A 183 -11.39 5.41 3.72
N LYS A 184 -12.61 5.63 3.20
CA LYS A 184 -13.78 4.80 3.57
C LYS A 184 -13.57 3.32 3.24
N GLY A 185 -12.95 3.02 2.10
CA GLY A 185 -12.58 1.66 1.73
C GLY A 185 -11.46 1.09 2.58
N CYS A 186 -10.45 1.89 2.91
CA CYS A 186 -9.36 1.46 3.79
C CYS A 186 -9.89 1.13 5.20
N GLN A 187 -10.80 1.94 5.74
CA GLN A 187 -11.47 1.66 7.02
C GLN A 187 -12.19 0.31 6.99
N TYR A 188 -12.91 0.01 5.92
CA TYR A 188 -13.57 -1.28 5.75
C TYR A 188 -12.54 -2.43 5.63
N VAL A 189 -11.57 -2.31 4.72
CA VAL A 189 -10.54 -3.35 4.48
C VAL A 189 -9.80 -3.68 5.79
N PHE A 190 -9.29 -2.67 6.48
CA PHE A 190 -8.49 -2.87 7.70
C PHE A 190 -9.35 -3.15 8.95
N SER A 191 -10.66 -3.27 8.82
CA SER A 191 -11.51 -3.84 9.88
C SER A 191 -11.48 -5.37 9.91
N SER A 192 -11.17 -6.01 8.77
CA SER A 192 -11.16 -7.46 8.60
C SER A 192 -9.78 -8.03 8.26
N THR A 193 -8.85 -7.20 7.77
CA THR A 193 -7.46 -7.58 7.49
C THR A 193 -6.45 -6.67 8.19
N THR A 194 -5.17 -7.05 8.16
CA THR A 194 -4.09 -6.24 8.72
C THR A 194 -3.18 -5.67 7.61
N PRO A 195 -2.52 -4.52 7.85
CA PRO A 195 -1.53 -4.02 6.90
C PRO A 195 -0.38 -5.01 6.62
N LEU A 196 -0.05 -5.87 7.59
CA LEU A 196 0.96 -6.92 7.43
C LEU A 196 0.50 -8.02 6.46
N GLU A 197 -0.77 -8.40 6.52
CA GLU A 197 -1.35 -9.38 5.60
C GLU A 197 -1.37 -8.83 4.18
N VAL A 198 -1.85 -7.59 4.00
CA VAL A 198 -1.82 -6.90 2.70
C VAL A 198 -0.38 -6.83 2.15
N TYR A 199 0.60 -6.46 2.98
CA TYR A 199 2.00 -6.44 2.58
C TYR A 199 2.50 -7.82 2.12
N SER A 200 2.17 -8.89 2.84
CA SER A 200 2.56 -10.26 2.48
C SER A 200 2.03 -10.66 1.11
N TRP A 201 0.79 -10.31 0.80
CA TRP A 201 0.20 -10.52 -0.52
C TRP A 201 0.87 -9.70 -1.62
N LEU A 202 1.07 -8.40 -1.40
CA LEU A 202 1.76 -7.54 -2.38
C LEU A 202 3.16 -8.08 -2.68
N LYS A 203 3.89 -8.54 -1.66
CA LYS A 203 5.22 -9.14 -1.82
C LYS A 203 5.16 -10.47 -2.60
N HIS A 204 4.20 -11.33 -2.29
CA HIS A 204 4.03 -12.62 -2.98
C HIS A 204 3.75 -12.45 -4.47
N LEU A 205 2.97 -11.44 -4.83
CA LEU A 205 2.61 -11.13 -6.22
C LEU A 205 3.62 -10.22 -6.93
N ASP A 206 4.81 -10.04 -6.35
CA ASP A 206 5.90 -9.18 -6.84
C ASP A 206 5.47 -7.71 -7.10
N ILE A 207 4.52 -7.23 -6.30
CA ILE A 207 4.06 -5.84 -6.30
C ILE A 207 5.02 -5.03 -5.40
N THR A 208 6.16 -4.70 -6.00
CA THR A 208 7.30 -4.06 -5.31
C THR A 208 7.13 -2.56 -5.11
N GLN A 209 6.23 -1.90 -5.85
CA GLN A 209 6.01 -0.47 -5.74
C GLN A 209 4.52 -0.13 -5.56
N ILE A 210 4.20 0.53 -4.46
CA ILE A 210 2.89 1.13 -4.19
C ILE A 210 2.86 2.50 -4.88
N ASN A 211 1.85 2.72 -5.72
CA ASN A 211 1.68 3.96 -6.47
C ASN A 211 1.38 5.13 -5.53
N ARG A 212 0.51 4.91 -4.53
CA ARG A 212 0.18 5.86 -3.48
C ARG A 212 -0.22 5.16 -2.17
N ILE A 213 0.24 5.68 -1.04
CA ILE A 213 -0.27 5.31 0.29
C ILE A 213 -0.40 6.59 1.12
N ASP A 214 -1.56 6.80 1.74
CA ASP A 214 -1.76 7.89 2.67
C ASP A 214 -1.80 7.31 4.09
N LEU A 215 -0.92 7.82 4.96
CA LEU A 215 -0.94 7.52 6.38
C LEU A 215 -1.59 8.68 7.13
N ALA A 216 -2.44 8.38 8.09
CA ALA A 216 -3.18 9.37 8.85
C ALA A 216 -3.10 9.09 10.36
N THR A 217 -3.18 10.15 11.15
CA THR A 217 -3.44 10.10 12.59
C THR A 217 -4.49 11.14 12.93
N ASP A 218 -5.40 10.76 13.82
CA ASP A 218 -6.41 11.64 14.38
C ASP A 218 -5.98 12.17 15.74
N ASP A 219 -6.31 13.43 15.99
CA ASP A 219 -6.05 14.14 17.23
C ASP A 219 -7.34 14.80 17.73
N TYR A 220 -7.89 14.22 18.79
CA TYR A 220 -9.09 14.73 19.46
C TYR A 220 -8.76 15.65 20.66
N ASP A 221 -7.47 15.79 20.99
CA ASP A 221 -6.99 16.57 22.13
C ASP A 221 -6.63 18.02 21.76
N GLY A 222 -6.61 18.37 20.48
CA GLY A 222 -6.23 19.71 19.99
C GLY A 222 -4.74 20.05 20.16
N VAL A 223 -3.86 19.04 20.11
CA VAL A 223 -2.40 19.17 20.19
C VAL A 223 -1.76 19.37 18.81
N PHE A 224 -2.26 18.64 17.80
CA PHE A 224 -1.74 18.60 16.43
C PHE A 224 -2.60 19.48 15.50
N THR A 225 -2.87 20.70 15.93
CA THR A 225 -3.67 21.69 15.17
C THR A 225 -2.91 22.25 13.96
N VAL A 226 -3.62 22.98 13.10
CA VAL A 226 -3.01 23.68 11.96
C VAL A 226 -1.94 24.67 12.41
N ASP A 227 -2.14 25.39 13.51
CA ASP A 227 -1.14 26.29 14.07
C ASP A 227 0.08 25.56 14.62
N ALA A 228 -0.11 24.39 15.23
CA ALA A 228 1.00 23.54 15.65
C ALA A 228 1.82 23.07 14.44
N ALA A 229 1.15 22.71 13.35
CA ALA A 229 1.82 22.32 12.11
C ALA A 229 2.55 23.49 11.41
N LYS A 230 2.03 24.73 11.49
CA LYS A 230 2.77 25.93 11.03
C LYS A 230 4.08 26.10 11.79
N LYS A 231 4.06 25.96 13.12
CA LYS A 231 5.27 26.02 13.96
C LYS A 231 6.25 24.91 13.60
N ALA A 232 5.76 23.67 13.48
CA ALA A 232 6.58 22.53 13.07
C ALA A 232 7.22 22.74 11.68
N PHE A 233 6.50 23.37 10.74
CA PHE A 233 7.07 23.73 9.44
C PHE A 233 8.17 24.78 9.55
N ALA A 234 8.01 25.81 10.39
CA ALA A 234 9.06 26.79 10.66
C ALA A 234 10.32 26.14 11.28
N ASP A 235 10.13 25.08 12.06
CA ASP A 235 11.21 24.28 12.68
C ASP A 235 11.81 23.21 11.74
N ASP A 236 11.50 23.27 10.43
CA ASP A 236 11.93 22.33 9.39
C ASP A 236 11.54 20.85 9.69
N ALA A 237 10.48 20.60 10.47
CA ALA A 237 10.07 19.25 10.86
C ALA A 237 9.59 18.37 9.68
N PHE A 238 9.17 18.98 8.58
CA PHE A 238 8.73 18.29 7.35
C PHE A 238 9.84 18.14 6.31
N TYR A 239 11.04 18.69 6.57
CA TYR A 239 12.12 18.76 5.59
C TYR A 239 13.31 17.88 6.01
N GLY A 240 13.68 16.94 5.14
CA GLY A 240 14.76 15.98 5.39
C GLY A 240 16.18 16.52 5.16
N GLY A 241 16.35 17.82 4.95
CA GLY A 241 17.67 18.46 4.81
C GLY A 241 18.33 18.38 3.43
N LYS A 242 17.74 17.66 2.46
CA LYS A 242 18.27 17.55 1.09
C LYS A 242 17.30 18.13 0.05
N GLY A 243 17.80 19.07 -0.76
CA GLY A 243 17.07 19.66 -1.90
C GLY A 243 16.42 21.03 -1.62
N PRO A 244 15.51 21.50 -2.49
CA PRO A 244 14.76 22.72 -2.26
C PRO A 244 13.82 22.59 -1.06
N LYS A 245 13.62 23.69 -0.31
CA LYS A 245 12.60 23.72 0.75
C LYS A 245 11.21 23.44 0.17
N LEU A 246 10.41 22.70 0.93
CA LEU A 246 9.04 22.35 0.53
C LEU A 246 8.16 23.59 0.52
N LYS A 247 7.27 23.69 -0.48
CA LYS A 247 6.23 24.72 -0.50
C LYS A 247 5.25 24.47 0.65
N CYS A 248 4.92 25.50 1.41
CA CYS A 248 3.84 25.47 2.40
C CYS A 248 2.69 26.35 1.91
N ARG A 249 1.47 25.84 2.00
CA ARG A 249 0.23 26.60 1.75
C ARG A 249 -0.69 26.41 2.93
N VAL A 250 -1.21 27.51 3.46
CA VAL A 250 -2.28 27.48 4.45
C VAL A 250 -3.56 27.97 3.79
N GLU A 251 -4.66 27.28 4.03
CA GLU A 251 -5.98 27.52 3.48
C GLU A 251 -6.95 27.76 4.63
N PHE A 252 -7.62 28.91 4.57
CA PHE A 252 -8.69 29.31 5.48
C PHE A 252 -9.84 29.83 4.64
N GLU A 253 -11.02 29.24 4.78
CA GLU A 253 -12.23 29.66 4.08
C GLU A 253 -13.36 29.87 5.06
N HIS A 254 -14.22 30.85 4.77
CA HIS A 254 -15.44 31.12 5.51
C HIS A 254 -16.63 31.07 4.55
N ASP A 255 -17.80 30.66 5.03
CA ASP A 255 -19.05 30.75 4.28
C ASP A 255 -19.59 32.19 4.23
N GLY A 256 -20.73 32.37 3.54
CA GLY A 256 -21.39 33.67 3.43
C GLY A 256 -21.95 34.22 4.75
N GLU A 257 -21.97 33.40 5.81
CA GLU A 257 -22.43 33.74 7.15
C GLU A 257 -21.25 34.07 8.10
N GLY A 258 -20.01 33.90 7.61
CA GLY A 258 -18.79 34.17 8.34
C GLY A 258 -18.31 33.00 9.20
N ASN A 259 -18.91 31.81 9.08
CA ASN A 259 -18.42 30.61 9.77
C ASN A 259 -17.22 30.03 9.03
N LEU A 260 -16.21 29.57 9.77
CA LEU A 260 -15.07 28.87 9.20
C LEU A 260 -15.55 27.57 8.53
N THR A 261 -15.07 27.27 7.32
CA THR A 261 -15.43 26.06 6.55
C THR A 261 -14.21 25.23 6.17
N ILE A 262 -13.03 25.84 6.10
CA ILE A 262 -11.76 25.16 5.89
C ILE A 262 -10.71 25.75 6.82
N ASP A 263 -10.00 24.88 7.54
CA ASP A 263 -8.75 25.18 8.24
C ASP A 263 -7.75 24.07 7.92
N MET A 264 -6.75 24.38 7.09
CA MET A 264 -5.80 23.39 6.58
C MET A 264 -4.43 23.98 6.27
N ILE A 265 -3.38 23.23 6.58
CA ILE A 265 -2.02 23.43 6.07
C ILE A 265 -1.61 22.27 5.17
N ARG A 266 -0.96 22.59 4.05
CA ARG A 266 -0.42 21.68 3.06
C ARG A 266 1.07 21.93 2.91
N VAL A 267 1.89 20.89 3.03
CA VAL A 267 3.35 20.98 2.83
C VAL A 267 3.78 20.04 1.71
N GLY A 268 4.42 20.60 0.68
CA GLY A 268 4.76 19.93 -0.57
C GLY A 268 3.74 20.17 -1.68
N SER A 269 3.70 19.27 -2.66
CA SER A 269 2.78 19.32 -3.79
C SER A 269 2.08 17.97 -3.97
N ARG A 270 0.84 17.97 -4.49
CA ARG A 270 0.18 16.73 -4.92
C ARG A 270 0.98 15.96 -5.97
N GLN A 271 1.93 16.60 -6.67
CA GLN A 271 2.78 15.92 -7.65
C GLN A 271 4.08 15.34 -7.03
N SER A 272 4.45 15.75 -5.80
CA SER A 272 5.67 15.25 -5.15
C SER A 272 5.49 13.85 -4.57
N ARG A 273 6.62 13.20 -4.26
CA ARG A 273 6.65 11.86 -3.63
C ARG A 273 6.14 11.86 -2.19
N VAL A 274 6.20 13.01 -1.52
CA VAL A 274 5.73 13.20 -0.15
C VAL A 274 4.89 14.47 -0.15
N PHE A 275 3.68 14.40 0.41
CA PHE A 275 2.77 15.53 0.53
C PHE A 275 2.01 15.46 1.85
N TRP A 276 2.15 16.48 2.68
CA TRP A 276 1.53 16.53 4.01
C TRP A 276 0.27 17.38 4.00
N ARG A 277 -0.71 16.96 4.80
CA ARG A 277 -1.91 17.73 5.12
C ARG A 277 -2.15 17.67 6.62
N VAL A 278 -2.38 18.81 7.25
CA VAL A 278 -2.93 18.89 8.60
C VAL A 278 -4.15 19.79 8.54
N TYR A 279 -5.29 19.32 9.04
CA TYR A 279 -6.55 20.06 8.90
C TYR A 279 -7.54 19.73 10.01
N ASP A 280 -8.51 20.62 10.19
CA ASP A 280 -9.65 20.38 11.04
C ASP A 280 -10.61 19.40 10.36
N LYS A 281 -10.62 18.16 10.86
CA LYS A 281 -11.45 17.06 10.37
C LYS A 281 -12.88 17.15 10.91
N ALA A 282 -13.08 17.71 12.10
CA ALA A 282 -14.42 18.00 12.61
C ALA A 282 -15.14 18.95 11.65
N LEU A 283 -14.43 20.00 11.23
CA LEU A 283 -14.94 20.99 10.29
C LEU A 283 -15.27 20.37 8.92
N GLU A 284 -14.37 19.55 8.39
CA GLU A 284 -14.56 18.88 7.09
C GLU A 284 -15.74 17.89 7.11
N GLN A 285 -15.97 17.20 8.23
CA GLN A 285 -17.10 16.30 8.42
C GLN A 285 -18.37 17.02 8.91
N LYS A 286 -18.32 18.33 9.17
CA LYS A 286 -19.41 19.14 9.73
C LYS A 286 -19.92 18.61 11.07
N VAL A 287 -19.01 18.16 11.93
CA VAL A 287 -19.29 17.70 13.29
C VAL A 287 -18.69 18.66 14.32
N THR A 288 -19.17 18.59 15.55
CA THR A 288 -18.68 19.44 16.65
C THR A 288 -17.54 18.75 17.43
N GLY A 289 -16.73 19.54 18.12
CA GLY A 289 -15.62 19.06 18.94
C GLY A 289 -14.25 19.28 18.29
N SER A 290 -13.18 18.94 19.02
CA SER A 290 -11.83 18.99 18.48
C SER A 290 -11.53 17.68 17.75
N TRP A 291 -11.26 17.76 16.45
CA TRP A 291 -10.78 16.64 15.67
C TRP A 291 -9.88 17.17 14.56
N TYR A 292 -8.58 17.12 14.79
CA TYR A 292 -7.58 17.43 13.77
C TYR A 292 -7.05 16.13 13.18
N ARG A 293 -6.80 16.14 11.87
CA ARG A 293 -6.15 15.02 11.19
C ARG A 293 -4.85 15.46 10.56
N SER A 294 -3.79 14.70 10.84
CA SER A 294 -2.50 14.81 10.16
C SER A 294 -2.32 13.64 9.22
N GLU A 295 -2.10 13.91 7.93
CA GLU A 295 -1.93 12.92 6.88
C GLU A 295 -0.66 13.16 6.06
N VAL A 296 -0.05 12.07 5.59
CA VAL A 296 1.01 12.09 4.60
C VAL A 296 0.70 11.17 3.43
N GLU A 297 0.62 11.76 2.26
CA GLU A 297 0.51 11.08 0.97
C GLU A 297 1.93 10.75 0.46
N LEU A 298 2.22 9.47 0.32
CA LEU A 298 3.48 8.92 -0.19
C LEU A 298 3.26 8.31 -1.57
N LYS A 299 4.08 8.68 -2.56
CA LYS A 299 4.01 8.16 -3.93
C LYS A 299 5.27 7.44 -4.35
N LYS A 300 5.09 6.44 -5.22
CA LYS A 300 6.18 5.56 -5.69
C LYS A 300 6.95 5.02 -4.47
N TYR A 301 6.20 4.45 -3.55
CA TYR A 301 6.71 3.92 -2.30
C TYR A 301 7.07 2.45 -2.51
N GLN A 302 8.31 2.09 -2.19
CA GLN A 302 8.76 0.70 -2.34
C GLN A 302 8.12 -0.14 -1.24
N SER A 303 7.40 -1.19 -1.61
CA SER A 303 6.66 -2.05 -0.68
C SER A 303 7.61 -2.75 0.29
N MET A 304 8.87 -3.00 -0.07
CA MET A 304 9.88 -3.52 0.86
C MET A 304 10.10 -2.66 2.12
N TYR A 305 9.82 -1.36 2.06
CA TYR A 305 9.91 -0.46 3.21
C TYR A 305 8.60 -0.43 4.03
N CYS A 306 7.57 -1.17 3.61
CA CYS A 306 6.30 -1.24 4.33
C CYS A 306 6.45 -1.86 5.73
N SER A 307 7.49 -2.67 5.98
CA SER A 307 7.85 -3.12 7.34
C SER A 307 8.30 -1.96 8.25
N THR A 308 9.01 -0.97 7.72
CA THR A 308 9.34 0.28 8.41
C THR A 308 8.10 1.15 8.62
N LEU A 309 7.16 1.09 7.67
CA LEU A 309 5.84 1.73 7.79
C LEU A 309 4.98 1.08 8.89
N LEU A 310 5.02 -0.26 9.02
CA LEU A 310 4.37 -1.02 10.09
C LEU A 310 4.94 -0.65 11.47
N ALA A 311 6.25 -0.45 11.58
CA ALA A 311 6.88 0.05 12.81
C ALA A 311 6.43 1.48 13.17
N PHE A 312 6.09 2.30 12.17
CA PHE A 312 5.51 3.64 12.35
C PHE A 312 4.04 3.58 12.81
N MET A 313 3.26 2.61 12.30
CA MET A 313 1.89 2.35 12.72
C MET A 313 1.75 1.93 14.20
N TRP A 314 2.83 1.40 14.79
CA TRP A 314 2.87 0.88 16.17
C TRP A 314 3.40 1.86 17.23
N GLY A 315 3.50 3.16 16.94
CA GLY A 315 3.54 4.18 18.01
C GLY A 315 4.76 5.12 18.09
N TYR A 316 5.54 5.31 17.02
CA TYR A 316 6.57 6.37 17.01
C TYR A 316 6.00 7.70 16.51
N ALA A 317 5.61 8.53 17.47
CA ALA A 317 5.21 9.96 17.43
C ALA A 317 5.14 10.68 16.05
N PRO A 318 3.99 11.30 15.71
CA PRO A 318 3.76 11.95 14.40
C PRO A 318 4.55 13.24 14.15
N MET A 319 5.24 13.82 15.14
CA MET A 319 5.97 15.10 15.00
C MET A 319 7.50 15.01 15.12
N ARG A 320 8.10 13.82 15.10
CA ARG A 320 9.58 13.67 14.97
C ARG A 320 9.96 12.88 13.72
N LEU A 321 9.54 13.37 12.55
CA LEU A 321 10.03 12.93 11.24
C LEU A 321 11.41 13.53 10.88
N LYS A 322 12.31 13.70 11.85
CA LYS A 322 13.68 14.13 11.57
C LYS A 322 14.55 13.04 10.90
N SER A 323 14.06 11.82 10.70
CA SER A 323 14.87 10.80 10.05
C SER A 323 14.09 9.59 9.49
N ILE A 324 13.17 9.79 8.54
CA ILE A 324 13.19 8.85 7.42
C ILE A 324 14.39 9.29 6.59
N ARG A 325 15.56 8.74 6.94
CA ARG A 325 16.76 8.93 6.13
C ARG A 325 16.40 8.45 4.74
N VAL A 326 16.31 9.40 3.81
CA VAL A 326 16.34 9.23 2.34
C VAL A 326 17.53 8.37 1.86
N LYS A 327 18.39 7.85 2.76
CA LYS A 327 19.53 6.99 2.47
C LYS A 327 19.17 5.61 1.90
N GLU A 328 17.94 5.13 2.01
CA GLU A 328 17.57 3.83 1.41
C GLU A 328 16.97 3.92 0.00
N ILE A 329 16.76 5.12 -0.54
CA ILE A 329 16.26 5.27 -1.92
C ILE A 329 17.40 5.55 -2.93
N ASP A 330 18.62 5.84 -2.45
CA ASP A 330 19.79 6.17 -3.30
C ASP A 330 20.75 4.99 -3.57
N TYR A 331 20.42 3.74 -3.21
CA TYR A 331 21.36 2.60 -3.39
C TYR A 331 21.28 1.89 -4.75
N GLN A 332 20.77 2.53 -5.80
CA GLN A 332 20.71 1.92 -7.15
C GLN A 332 21.19 2.82 -8.29
N ASN A 333 21.90 3.91 -8.00
CA ASN A 333 22.60 4.70 -9.03
C ASN A 333 24.05 5.00 -8.63
N ARG A 334 24.82 3.92 -8.37
CA ARG A 334 26.27 3.89 -8.52
C ARG A 334 26.70 2.55 -9.08
#